data_AF-A0A1M3BMG1-F1
#
_entry.id   AF-A0A1M3BMG1-F1
#
_cell.length_a   1.000
_cell.length_b   1.000
_cell.length_c   1.000
_cell.angle_alpha   90.00
_cell.angle_beta   90.00
_cell.angle_gamma   90.00
#
_symmetry.space_group_name_H-M   'P 1'
#
loop_
_entity.id
_entity.type
_entity.pdbx_description
1 polymer ?
#
loop_
_entity_poly.entity_id
_entity_poly.type
_entity_poly.pdbx_seq_one_letter_code
_entity_poly.pdbx_strand_id
1 'polypeptide(L)'
;MSVASQRLMENVTYEDLYRRWEQGNWSAYDIDFSADVGGWAGLSDIQRRSAMWIYSMFFYGEDRVADTLAPYITAAPTEEQSYFLATQQVDEVRHSLFFHRFFKEVIGVGGESLEETLASTLPQLNWGYRGVFDRLDRMAAELRKDTSLPKYAQAITLYHLIVEGSLAQPGQHFIEDFFAKEEVMPGFSAGMANVSRDEQRHIGFGVKVLSELLAPSHPASTECRAAVVELLKEVVAFTPAVFRPPNLDRSYTECYGFTMEDIYTFGLKLVRQRWRTIGFPTEEMPPGVFPFDPAEPEESIAANQVKMMLGGILGPVDGAVTPSTDPELMRLYFDMTARAADPAAANGTPLVYQWRFSDAEPWTLTIDNGSTRAEPGVAANPAVTIESTWADWLASTKPDANPLKMLLSRKIRPHGSPRELLRLRKVFG
;
A
#
# COMPACT_ATOMS: atom_id res chain seq x y z
N MET A 1 -12.45 7.26 20.13
CA MET A 1 -12.51 5.78 20.25
C MET A 1 -13.73 5.38 21.07
N SER A 2 -14.38 4.25 20.78
CA SER A 2 -15.36 3.69 21.73
C SER A 2 -14.62 3.11 22.94
N VAL A 3 -15.24 3.18 24.11
CA VAL A 3 -14.68 2.63 25.37
C VAL A 3 -14.34 1.13 25.22
N ALA A 4 -15.05 0.40 24.34
CA ALA A 4 -14.81 -1.02 24.07
C ALA A 4 -13.52 -1.27 23.27
N SER A 5 -13.23 -0.44 22.26
CA SER A 5 -11.98 -0.57 21.47
C SER A 5 -10.75 -0.20 22.29
N GLN A 6 -10.88 0.78 23.19
CA GLN A 6 -9.81 1.21 24.08
C GLN A 6 -9.47 0.10 25.10
N ARG A 7 -10.49 -0.54 25.69
CA ARG A 7 -10.31 -1.70 26.58
C ARG A 7 -9.72 -2.95 25.90
N LEU A 8 -10.01 -3.16 24.62
CA LEU A 8 -9.46 -4.32 23.89
C LEU A 8 -7.94 -4.20 23.69
N MET A 9 -7.45 -2.98 23.45
CA MET A 9 -6.02 -2.69 23.28
C MET A 9 -5.26 -2.62 24.60
N GLU A 10 -5.90 -2.15 25.68
CA GLU A 10 -5.32 -2.22 27.03
C GLU A 10 -5.06 -3.67 27.48
N ASN A 11 -5.77 -4.65 26.90
CA ASN A 11 -5.62 -6.06 27.24
C ASN A 11 -4.59 -6.82 26.39
N VAL A 12 -4.10 -6.25 25.28
CA VAL A 12 -3.05 -6.88 24.45
C VAL A 12 -1.69 -6.35 24.89
N THR A 13 -0.86 -7.25 25.42
CA THR A 13 0.53 -6.93 25.83
C THR A 13 1.51 -7.65 24.90
N TYR A 14 2.74 -7.14 24.80
CA TYR A 14 3.80 -7.82 24.04
C TYR A 14 4.08 -9.23 24.58
N GLU A 15 3.98 -9.42 25.90
CA GLU A 15 4.10 -10.74 26.54
C GLU A 15 2.94 -11.68 26.15
N ASP A 16 1.70 -11.19 26.11
CA ASP A 16 0.54 -11.97 25.62
C ASP A 16 0.74 -12.40 24.16
N LEU A 17 1.18 -11.48 23.30
CA LEU A 17 1.48 -11.79 21.90
C LEU A 17 2.56 -12.89 21.76
N TYR A 18 3.63 -12.80 22.56
CA TYR A 18 4.66 -13.83 22.62
C TYR A 18 4.11 -15.18 23.12
N ARG A 19 3.30 -15.19 24.19
CA ARG A 19 2.70 -16.42 24.71
C ARG A 19 1.76 -17.08 23.70
N ARG A 20 1.04 -16.29 22.91
CA ARG A 20 0.20 -16.80 21.81
C ARG A 20 1.02 -17.42 20.69
N TRP A 21 2.20 -16.87 20.39
CA TRP A 21 3.15 -17.47 19.46
C TRP A 21 3.60 -18.86 19.93
N GLU A 22 4.07 -18.97 21.18
CA GLU A 22 4.49 -20.24 21.79
C GLU A 22 3.41 -21.32 21.70
N GLN A 23 2.16 -20.94 21.99
CA GLN A 23 1.00 -21.84 21.99
C GLN A 23 0.44 -22.15 20.59
N GLY A 24 0.80 -21.34 19.59
CA GLY A 24 0.27 -21.37 18.23
C GLY A 24 1.21 -21.97 17.19
N ASN A 25 2.34 -22.55 17.62
CA ASN A 25 3.37 -23.09 16.72
C ASN A 25 2.85 -24.22 15.81
N TRP A 26 3.36 -24.23 14.58
CA TRP A 26 3.05 -25.21 13.55
C TRP A 26 4.28 -25.48 12.67
N SER A 27 4.31 -26.63 12.00
CA SER A 27 5.40 -27.02 11.12
C SER A 27 4.97 -26.87 9.66
N ALA A 28 5.72 -26.08 8.90
CA ALA A 28 5.51 -25.98 7.45
C ALA A 28 5.72 -27.33 6.75
N TYR A 29 6.45 -28.28 7.34
CA TYR A 29 6.70 -29.62 6.78
C TYR A 29 5.61 -30.65 7.13
N ASP A 30 4.77 -30.36 8.12
CA ASP A 30 3.67 -31.25 8.53
C ASP A 30 2.43 -31.08 7.65
N ILE A 31 2.42 -30.04 6.79
CA ILE A 31 1.35 -29.82 5.81
C ILE A 31 1.47 -30.84 4.69
N ASP A 32 0.41 -31.61 4.48
CA ASP A 32 0.27 -32.57 3.40
C ASP A 32 -0.37 -31.89 2.17
N PHE A 33 0.40 -31.82 1.08
CA PHE A 33 -0.03 -31.26 -0.20
C PHE A 33 -0.45 -32.34 -1.23
N SER A 34 -0.51 -33.60 -0.84
CA SER A 34 -0.76 -34.71 -1.78
C SER A 34 -2.09 -34.57 -2.55
N ALA A 35 -3.14 -34.09 -1.90
CA ALA A 35 -4.44 -33.82 -2.53
C ALA A 35 -4.44 -32.55 -3.40
N ASP A 36 -3.61 -31.57 -3.06
CA ASP A 36 -3.61 -30.24 -3.68
C ASP A 36 -3.14 -30.27 -5.13
N VAL A 37 -2.30 -31.24 -5.51
CA VAL A 37 -1.87 -31.45 -6.91
C VAL A 37 -3.07 -31.66 -7.83
N GLY A 38 -4.05 -32.46 -7.38
CA GLY A 38 -5.30 -32.69 -8.11
C GLY A 38 -6.16 -31.43 -8.17
N GLY A 39 -6.26 -30.70 -7.05
CA GLY A 39 -6.96 -29.42 -6.98
C GLY A 39 -6.41 -28.38 -7.95
N TRP A 40 -5.09 -28.20 -7.96
CA TRP A 40 -4.39 -27.29 -8.87
C TRP A 40 -4.59 -27.66 -10.34
N ALA A 41 -4.50 -28.94 -10.68
CA ALA A 41 -4.77 -29.43 -12.04
C ALA A 41 -6.23 -29.19 -12.47
N GLY A 42 -7.17 -29.22 -11.51
CA GLY A 42 -8.60 -28.98 -11.73
C GLY A 42 -8.98 -27.52 -11.99
N LEU A 43 -8.10 -26.55 -11.69
CA LEU A 43 -8.37 -25.14 -11.96
C LEU A 43 -8.49 -24.84 -13.46
N SER A 44 -9.22 -23.78 -13.80
CA SER A 44 -9.20 -23.22 -15.15
C SER A 44 -7.87 -22.52 -15.45
N ASP A 45 -7.58 -22.25 -16.72
CA ASP A 45 -6.36 -21.54 -17.12
C ASP A 45 -6.27 -20.13 -16.53
N ILE A 46 -7.39 -19.41 -16.45
CA ILE A 46 -7.41 -18.08 -15.84
C ILE A 46 -7.17 -18.15 -14.33
N GLN A 47 -7.75 -19.14 -13.63
CA GLN A 47 -7.51 -19.34 -12.20
C GLN A 47 -6.04 -19.68 -11.95
N ARG A 48 -5.43 -20.62 -12.69
CA ARG A 48 -3.99 -20.90 -12.54
C ARG A 48 -3.11 -19.68 -12.76
N ARG A 49 -3.38 -18.87 -13.80
CA ARG A 49 -2.62 -17.63 -14.05
C ARG A 49 -2.79 -16.61 -12.92
N SER A 50 -4.02 -16.45 -12.42
CA SER A 50 -4.31 -15.53 -11.33
C SER A 50 -3.68 -15.99 -10.00
N ALA A 51 -3.81 -17.26 -9.67
CA ALA A 51 -3.15 -17.86 -8.52
C ALA A 51 -1.62 -17.71 -8.60
N MET A 52 -1.03 -17.97 -9.77
CA MET A 52 0.41 -17.76 -9.98
C MET A 52 0.81 -16.30 -9.72
N TRP A 53 0.04 -15.32 -10.19
CA TRP A 53 0.30 -13.91 -9.94
C TRP A 53 0.26 -13.58 -8.44
N ILE A 54 -0.81 -13.98 -7.75
CA ILE A 54 -1.02 -13.57 -6.35
C ILE A 54 -0.10 -14.35 -5.39
N TYR A 55 0.06 -15.66 -5.57
CA TYR A 55 0.97 -16.45 -4.74
C TYR A 55 2.44 -16.11 -4.96
N SER A 56 2.79 -15.60 -6.14
CA SER A 56 4.14 -15.07 -6.36
C SER A 56 4.37 -13.79 -5.56
N MET A 57 3.36 -12.92 -5.45
CA MET A 57 3.42 -11.75 -4.58
C MET A 57 3.56 -12.19 -3.12
N PHE A 58 2.70 -13.09 -2.60
CA PHE A 58 2.84 -13.59 -1.24
C PHE A 58 4.21 -14.21 -0.98
N PHE A 59 4.61 -15.22 -1.76
CA PHE A 59 5.88 -15.91 -1.52
C PHE A 59 7.08 -14.96 -1.51
N TYR A 60 7.16 -14.06 -2.50
CA TYR A 60 8.22 -13.04 -2.52
C TYR A 60 8.10 -12.10 -1.32
N GLY A 61 6.88 -11.71 -0.96
CA GLY A 61 6.57 -10.89 0.21
C GLY A 61 7.12 -11.50 1.49
N GLU A 62 6.71 -12.73 1.83
CA GLU A 62 7.13 -13.48 3.02
C GLU A 62 8.67 -13.50 3.15
N ASP A 63 9.36 -13.80 2.06
CA ASP A 63 10.83 -13.85 2.04
C ASP A 63 11.46 -12.46 2.27
N ARG A 64 10.93 -11.41 1.64
CA ARG A 64 11.42 -10.04 1.86
C ARG A 64 11.13 -9.53 3.26
N VAL A 65 9.95 -9.82 3.81
CA VAL A 65 9.60 -9.39 5.17
C VAL A 65 10.47 -10.13 6.20
N ALA A 66 10.79 -11.41 5.97
CA ALA A 66 11.77 -12.16 6.77
C ALA A 66 13.20 -11.56 6.71
N ASP A 67 13.68 -11.28 5.49
CA ASP A 67 15.03 -10.74 5.22
C ASP A 67 15.22 -9.34 5.84
N THR A 68 14.17 -8.53 5.84
CA THR A 68 14.23 -7.12 6.24
C THR A 68 13.91 -6.88 7.72
N LEU A 69 13.46 -7.88 8.48
CA LEU A 69 13.00 -7.70 9.86
C LEU A 69 14.12 -7.55 10.89
N ALA A 70 15.32 -8.09 10.66
CA ALA A 70 16.40 -8.06 11.67
C ALA A 70 16.75 -6.64 12.21
N PRO A 71 16.82 -5.58 11.37
CA PRO A 71 16.97 -4.21 11.85
C PRO A 71 15.82 -3.71 12.73
N TYR A 72 14.60 -4.21 12.55
CA TYR A 72 13.45 -3.86 13.39
C TYR A 72 13.60 -4.44 14.80
N ILE A 73 14.04 -5.70 14.89
CA ILE A 73 14.35 -6.37 16.17
C ILE A 73 15.41 -5.57 16.93
N THR A 74 16.48 -5.15 16.24
CA THR A 74 17.60 -4.42 16.84
C THR A 74 17.22 -2.98 17.23
N ALA A 75 16.32 -2.35 16.47
CA ALA A 75 15.86 -0.98 16.72
C ALA A 75 14.74 -0.89 17.77
N ALA A 76 14.18 -2.03 18.20
CA ALA A 76 13.09 -2.05 19.15
C ALA A 76 13.49 -1.37 20.48
N PRO A 77 12.70 -0.42 21.00
CA PRO A 77 13.03 0.35 22.20
C PRO A 77 12.94 -0.45 23.52
N THR A 78 12.33 -1.63 23.49
CA THR A 78 12.14 -2.48 24.66
C THR A 78 12.44 -3.93 24.32
N GLU A 79 12.87 -4.69 25.33
CA GLU A 79 13.16 -6.12 25.19
C GLU A 79 11.91 -6.90 24.79
N GLU A 80 10.75 -6.59 25.37
CA GLU A 80 9.49 -7.25 25.04
C GLU A 80 9.09 -7.08 23.57
N GLN A 81 9.34 -5.89 23.00
CA GLN A 81 9.12 -5.66 21.57
C GLN A 81 10.14 -6.42 20.72
N SER A 82 11.42 -6.39 21.10
CA SER A 82 12.49 -7.12 20.40
C SER A 82 12.23 -8.63 20.39
N TYR A 83 11.79 -9.21 21.51
CA TYR A 83 11.52 -10.63 21.66
C TYR A 83 10.32 -11.07 20.83
N PHE A 84 9.25 -10.28 20.81
CA PHE A 84 8.13 -10.56 19.91
C PHE A 84 8.56 -10.50 18.44
N LEU A 85 9.29 -9.45 18.02
CA LEU A 85 9.75 -9.34 16.63
C LEU A 85 10.69 -10.49 16.22
N ALA A 86 11.47 -11.03 17.16
CA ALA A 86 12.26 -12.24 16.91
C ALA A 86 11.37 -13.47 16.62
N THR A 87 10.22 -13.61 17.31
CA THR A 87 9.26 -14.67 17.00
C THR A 87 8.61 -14.47 15.64
N GLN A 88 8.29 -13.22 15.28
CA GLN A 88 7.76 -12.88 13.97
C GLN A 88 8.75 -13.27 12.87
N GLN A 89 10.05 -13.02 13.04
CA GLN A 89 11.05 -13.42 12.04
C GLN A 89 11.03 -14.93 11.76
N VAL A 90 10.78 -15.74 12.79
CA VAL A 90 10.63 -17.20 12.64
C VAL A 90 9.35 -17.54 11.85
N ASP A 91 8.25 -16.83 12.11
CA ASP A 91 7.00 -17.00 11.38
C ASP A 91 7.17 -16.64 9.89
N GLU A 92 7.77 -15.50 9.58
CA GLU A 92 7.99 -15.09 8.17
C GLU A 92 8.86 -16.08 7.40
N VAL A 93 9.96 -16.57 8.00
CA VAL A 93 10.81 -17.61 7.38
C VAL A 93 10.00 -18.89 7.15
N ARG A 94 9.13 -19.25 8.10
CA ARG A 94 8.25 -20.42 7.99
C ARG A 94 7.22 -20.23 6.88
N HIS A 95 6.67 -19.04 6.71
CA HIS A 95 5.77 -18.70 5.62
C HIS A 95 6.47 -18.85 4.26
N SER A 96 7.70 -18.34 4.12
CA SER A 96 8.50 -18.52 2.90
C SER A 96 8.72 -20.00 2.57
N LEU A 97 9.02 -20.82 3.58
CA LEU A 97 9.18 -22.28 3.40
C LEU A 97 7.87 -22.95 3.00
N PHE A 98 6.74 -22.56 3.59
CA PHE A 98 5.42 -23.06 3.22
C PHE A 98 5.11 -22.77 1.74
N PHE A 99 5.29 -21.53 1.29
CA PHE A 99 5.07 -21.16 -0.11
C PHE A 99 6.06 -21.84 -1.05
N HIS A 100 7.34 -21.94 -0.68
CA HIS A 100 8.33 -22.69 -1.47
C HIS A 100 7.89 -24.14 -1.70
N ARG A 101 7.46 -24.83 -0.64
CA ARG A 101 6.92 -26.19 -0.74
C ARG A 101 5.70 -26.23 -1.66
N PHE A 102 4.75 -25.31 -1.51
CA PHE A 102 3.57 -25.26 -2.37
C PHE A 102 3.92 -25.05 -3.86
N PHE A 103 4.83 -24.12 -4.17
CA PHE A 103 5.29 -23.88 -5.54
C PHE A 103 5.97 -25.11 -6.14
N LYS A 104 6.78 -25.81 -5.35
CA LYS A 104 7.51 -26.99 -5.79
C LYS A 104 6.62 -28.23 -5.92
N GLU A 105 5.86 -28.55 -4.88
CA GLU A 105 5.11 -29.80 -4.75
C GLU A 105 3.78 -29.78 -5.50
N VAL A 106 3.14 -28.60 -5.63
CA VAL A 106 1.79 -28.46 -6.22
C VAL A 106 1.83 -27.75 -7.56
N ILE A 107 2.41 -26.54 -7.61
CA ILE A 107 2.41 -25.74 -8.84
C ILE A 107 3.38 -26.33 -9.89
N GLY A 108 4.49 -26.92 -9.43
CA GLY A 108 5.53 -27.47 -10.29
C GLY A 108 6.38 -26.40 -10.98
N VAL A 109 6.56 -25.23 -10.34
CA VAL A 109 7.36 -24.10 -10.86
C VAL A 109 8.43 -23.72 -9.84
N GLY A 110 9.60 -23.33 -10.33
CA GLY A 110 10.79 -23.04 -9.53
C GLY A 110 11.88 -24.09 -9.77
N GLY A 111 12.79 -24.21 -8.81
CA GLY A 111 13.86 -25.20 -8.83
C GLY A 111 13.93 -26.02 -7.55
N GLU A 112 15.07 -26.68 -7.34
CA GLU A 112 15.27 -27.52 -6.16
C GLU A 112 15.57 -26.69 -4.91
N SER A 113 16.06 -25.47 -5.11
CA SER A 113 16.42 -24.52 -4.05
C SER A 113 15.38 -23.41 -3.87
N LEU A 114 15.37 -22.82 -2.67
CA LEU A 114 14.53 -21.66 -2.35
C LEU A 114 14.80 -20.48 -3.29
N GLU A 115 16.07 -20.23 -3.61
CA GLU A 115 16.51 -19.15 -4.51
C GLU A 115 15.91 -19.30 -5.91
N GLU A 116 15.95 -20.51 -6.49
CA GLU A 116 15.39 -20.77 -7.81
C GLU A 116 13.86 -20.59 -7.83
N THR A 117 13.16 -21.01 -6.77
CA THR A 117 11.72 -20.79 -6.66
C THR A 117 11.40 -19.31 -6.50
N LEU A 118 12.15 -18.55 -5.69
CA LEU A 118 11.99 -17.10 -5.55
C LEU A 118 12.23 -16.38 -6.88
N ALA A 119 13.24 -16.77 -7.66
CA ALA A 119 13.50 -16.20 -8.96
C ALA A 119 12.31 -16.35 -9.93
N SER A 120 11.51 -17.41 -9.77
CA SER A 120 10.33 -17.67 -10.60
C SER A 120 9.15 -16.72 -10.33
N THR A 121 9.11 -16.06 -9.16
CA THR A 121 8.05 -15.11 -8.81
C THR A 121 8.25 -13.73 -9.44
N LEU A 122 9.50 -13.36 -9.74
CA LEU A 122 9.89 -12.01 -10.18
C LEU A 122 9.10 -11.48 -11.39
N PRO A 123 8.79 -12.29 -12.44
CA PRO A 123 8.00 -11.82 -13.58
C PRO A 123 6.56 -11.43 -13.22
N GLN A 124 6.03 -11.91 -12.10
CA GLN A 124 4.67 -11.62 -11.64
C GLN A 124 4.55 -10.28 -10.89
N LEU A 125 5.67 -9.75 -10.37
CA LEU A 125 5.67 -8.60 -9.49
C LEU A 125 5.49 -7.29 -10.28
N ASN A 126 4.38 -6.60 -10.03
CA ASN A 126 4.06 -5.33 -10.69
C ASN A 126 4.77 -4.12 -10.06
N TRP A 127 4.65 -2.96 -10.71
CA TRP A 127 5.26 -1.70 -10.29
C TRP A 127 4.86 -1.26 -8.87
N GLY A 128 3.58 -1.39 -8.50
CA GLY A 128 3.11 -0.99 -7.18
C GLY A 128 3.72 -1.85 -6.09
N TYR A 129 3.71 -3.16 -6.29
CA TYR A 129 4.31 -4.14 -5.39
C TYR A 129 5.80 -3.87 -5.20
N ARG A 130 6.55 -3.75 -6.30
CA ARG A 130 7.99 -3.45 -6.27
C ARG A 130 8.29 -2.14 -5.54
N GLY A 131 7.53 -1.07 -5.80
CA GLY A 131 7.74 0.21 -5.14
C GLY A 131 7.58 0.18 -3.62
N VAL A 132 6.61 -0.59 -3.11
CA VAL A 132 6.43 -0.79 -1.66
C VAL A 132 7.59 -1.58 -1.06
N PHE A 133 7.98 -2.70 -1.67
CA PHE A 133 9.06 -3.55 -1.15
C PHE A 133 10.46 -2.94 -1.31
N ASP A 134 10.71 -2.16 -2.37
CA ASP A 134 11.93 -1.35 -2.49
C ASP A 134 12.02 -0.30 -1.37
N ARG A 135 10.88 0.23 -0.91
CA ARG A 135 10.85 1.14 0.26
C ARG A 135 11.11 0.37 1.56
N LEU A 136 10.62 -0.86 1.68
CA LEU A 136 10.86 -1.75 2.83
C LEU A 136 12.35 -2.06 2.98
N ASP A 137 13.01 -2.42 1.88
CA ASP A 137 14.46 -2.68 1.85
C ASP A 137 15.27 -1.45 2.28
N ARG A 138 14.90 -0.26 1.78
CA ARG A 138 15.52 1.00 2.21
C ARG A 138 15.26 1.30 3.68
N MET A 139 14.06 1.01 4.19
CA MET A 139 13.72 1.20 5.61
C MET A 139 14.62 0.35 6.51
N ALA A 140 14.84 -0.93 6.15
CA ALA A 140 15.73 -1.80 6.89
C ALA A 140 17.18 -1.24 6.93
N ALA A 141 17.67 -0.68 5.81
CA ALA A 141 18.98 -0.02 5.77
C ALA A 141 19.05 1.30 6.57
N GLU A 142 17.96 2.06 6.62
CA GLU A 142 17.82 3.28 7.44
C GLU A 142 17.81 2.94 8.94
N LEU A 143 17.05 1.93 9.36
CA LEU A 143 16.96 1.50 10.76
C LEU A 143 18.29 1.03 11.33
N ARG A 144 19.16 0.40 10.51
CA ARG A 144 20.52 0.04 10.93
C ARG A 144 21.37 1.26 11.34
N LYS A 145 21.00 2.46 10.89
CA LYS A 145 21.74 3.72 11.12
C LYS A 145 21.03 4.63 12.12
N ASP A 146 19.70 4.60 12.15
CA ASP A 146 18.87 5.47 12.97
C ASP A 146 17.79 4.64 13.67
N THR A 147 17.96 4.43 14.97
CA THR A 147 17.01 3.72 15.83
C THR A 147 16.16 4.69 16.66
N SER A 148 16.03 5.95 16.24
CA SER A 148 15.16 6.92 16.91
C SER A 148 13.69 6.48 16.85
N LEU A 149 12.91 6.88 17.86
CA LEU A 149 11.48 6.54 17.91
C LEU A 149 10.70 7.00 16.66
N PRO A 150 10.94 8.18 16.06
CA PRO A 150 10.28 8.55 14.81
C PRO A 150 10.61 7.63 13.64
N LYS A 151 11.88 7.20 13.49
CA LYS A 151 12.28 6.25 12.46
C LYS A 151 11.69 4.86 12.72
N TYR A 152 11.65 4.43 13.98
CA TYR A 152 10.99 3.19 14.37
C TYR A 152 9.48 3.24 14.09
N ALA A 153 8.80 4.36 14.37
CA ALA A 153 7.38 4.54 14.05
C ALA A 153 7.11 4.48 12.53
N GLN A 154 7.98 5.06 11.70
CA GLN A 154 7.93 4.88 10.24
C GLN A 154 8.04 3.40 9.89
N ALA A 155 9.06 2.72 10.40
CA ALA A 155 9.29 1.33 10.06
C ALA A 155 8.09 0.44 10.46
N ILE A 156 7.60 0.56 11.69
CA ILE A 156 6.42 -0.18 12.15
C ILE A 156 5.19 0.11 11.29
N THR A 157 5.00 1.37 10.87
CA THR A 157 3.91 1.73 9.94
C THR A 157 4.07 1.06 8.58
N LEU A 158 5.27 1.06 8.00
CA LEU A 158 5.51 0.47 6.69
C LEU A 158 5.25 -1.03 6.70
N TYR A 159 5.82 -1.74 7.66
CA TYR A 159 5.76 -3.19 7.72
C TYR A 159 4.36 -3.68 8.15
N HIS A 160 3.94 -3.33 9.36
CA HIS A 160 2.77 -3.96 9.98
C HIS A 160 1.45 -3.35 9.52
N LEU A 161 1.44 -2.06 9.17
CA LEU A 161 0.20 -1.38 8.78
C LEU A 161 0.01 -1.36 7.27
N ILE A 162 1.06 -1.05 6.49
CA ILE A 162 0.97 -1.02 5.04
C ILE A 162 1.13 -2.42 4.45
N VAL A 163 2.27 -3.09 4.65
CA VAL A 163 2.53 -4.41 4.03
C VAL A 163 1.58 -5.49 4.53
N GLU A 164 1.55 -5.79 5.83
CA GLU A 164 0.69 -6.86 6.37
C GLU A 164 -0.78 -6.41 6.44
N GLY A 165 -1.00 -5.28 7.12
CA GLY A 165 -2.35 -4.85 7.44
C GLY A 165 -3.18 -4.49 6.19
N SER A 166 -2.60 -3.71 5.27
CA SER A 166 -3.38 -3.09 4.19
C SER A 166 -3.24 -3.82 2.86
N LEU A 167 -2.13 -4.55 2.63
CA LEU A 167 -1.86 -5.22 1.36
C LEU A 167 -2.00 -6.74 1.45
N ALA A 168 -1.40 -7.40 2.45
CA ALA A 168 -1.47 -8.86 2.56
C ALA A 168 -2.90 -9.34 2.88
N GLN A 169 -3.54 -8.76 3.91
CA GLN A 169 -4.82 -9.27 4.40
C GLN A 169 -5.98 -9.26 3.37
N PRO A 170 -6.18 -8.22 2.54
CA PRO A 170 -7.19 -8.28 1.48
C PRO A 170 -6.92 -9.37 0.45
N GLY A 171 -5.66 -9.50 -0.02
CA GLY A 171 -5.29 -10.53 -0.99
C GLY A 171 -5.50 -11.94 -0.46
N GLN A 172 -5.23 -12.13 0.83
CA GLN A 172 -5.38 -13.39 1.54
C GLN A 172 -6.85 -13.77 1.70
N HIS A 173 -7.67 -12.84 2.21
CA HIS A 173 -9.09 -13.08 2.50
C HIS A 173 -9.85 -13.65 1.30
N PHE A 174 -9.73 -13.03 0.13
CA PHE A 174 -10.54 -13.44 -1.04
C PHE A 174 -10.10 -14.77 -1.64
N ILE A 175 -8.81 -15.12 -1.54
CA ILE A 175 -8.29 -16.36 -2.09
C ILE A 175 -8.53 -17.53 -1.15
N GLU A 176 -8.30 -17.34 0.15
CA GLU A 176 -8.66 -18.31 1.18
C GLU A 176 -10.14 -18.66 1.11
N ASP A 177 -10.99 -17.64 1.00
CA ASP A 177 -12.44 -17.81 0.89
C ASP A 177 -12.85 -18.70 -0.29
N PHE A 178 -12.17 -18.57 -1.43
CA PHE A 178 -12.45 -19.39 -2.61
C PHE A 178 -12.02 -20.85 -2.37
N PHE A 179 -10.77 -21.08 -1.97
CA PHE A 179 -10.25 -22.46 -1.83
C PHE A 179 -10.87 -23.23 -0.67
N ALA A 180 -11.26 -22.53 0.40
CA ALA A 180 -12.00 -23.11 1.51
C ALA A 180 -13.43 -23.54 1.09
N LYS A 181 -14.11 -22.77 0.22
CA LYS A 181 -15.47 -23.10 -0.25
C LYS A 181 -15.48 -24.24 -1.26
N GLU A 182 -14.48 -24.30 -2.14
CA GLU A 182 -14.40 -25.31 -3.19
C GLU A 182 -13.82 -26.65 -2.69
N GLU A 183 -13.19 -26.69 -1.51
CA GLU A 183 -12.57 -27.89 -0.91
C GLU A 183 -11.53 -28.58 -1.82
N VAL A 184 -10.88 -27.84 -2.73
CA VAL A 184 -9.98 -28.41 -3.76
C VAL A 184 -8.50 -28.48 -3.36
N MET A 185 -8.02 -27.61 -2.46
CA MET A 185 -6.62 -27.57 -2.01
C MET A 185 -6.54 -27.51 -0.48
N PRO A 186 -6.85 -28.62 0.21
CA PRO A 186 -6.93 -28.66 1.67
C PRO A 186 -5.59 -28.38 2.37
N GLY A 187 -4.45 -28.81 1.80
CA GLY A 187 -3.13 -28.56 2.38
C GLY A 187 -2.78 -27.07 2.39
N PHE A 188 -2.99 -26.41 1.25
CA PHE A 188 -2.79 -24.97 1.09
C PHE A 188 -3.74 -24.18 1.98
N SER A 189 -5.02 -24.57 2.04
CA SER A 189 -6.00 -23.91 2.92
C SER A 189 -5.62 -24.02 4.39
N ALA A 190 -5.11 -25.18 4.83
CA ALA A 190 -4.62 -25.36 6.20
C ALA A 190 -3.37 -24.52 6.49
N GLY A 191 -2.44 -24.43 5.54
CA GLY A 191 -1.25 -23.59 5.67
C GLY A 191 -1.58 -22.10 5.73
N MET A 192 -2.42 -21.62 4.82
CA MET A 192 -2.91 -20.24 4.80
C MET A 192 -3.65 -19.88 6.09
N ALA A 193 -4.47 -20.79 6.64
CA ALA A 193 -5.10 -20.57 7.94
C ALA A 193 -4.10 -20.40 9.09
N ASN A 194 -2.95 -21.09 9.04
CA ASN A 194 -1.88 -20.89 10.00
C ASN A 194 -1.19 -19.53 9.79
N VAL A 195 -0.84 -19.18 8.55
CA VAL A 195 -0.28 -17.85 8.18
C VAL A 195 -1.21 -16.74 8.67
N SER A 196 -2.52 -16.83 8.40
CA SER A 196 -3.55 -15.86 8.84
C SER A 196 -3.56 -15.64 10.36
N ARG A 197 -3.36 -16.70 11.15
CA ARG A 197 -3.29 -16.62 12.61
C ARG A 197 -2.00 -15.95 13.09
N ASP A 198 -0.92 -16.09 12.33
CA ASP A 198 0.38 -15.47 12.61
C ASP A 198 0.33 -13.97 12.27
N GLU A 199 -0.18 -13.63 11.08
CA GLU A 199 -0.44 -12.25 10.63
C GLU A 199 -1.31 -11.44 11.60
N GLN A 200 -2.34 -12.07 12.18
CA GLN A 200 -3.17 -11.41 13.20
C GLN A 200 -2.35 -10.93 14.41
N ARG A 201 -1.29 -11.67 14.79
CA ARG A 201 -0.39 -11.27 15.88
C ARG A 201 0.55 -10.16 15.43
N HIS A 202 1.12 -10.26 14.22
CA HIS A 202 2.05 -9.25 13.68
C HIS A 202 1.37 -7.88 13.54
N ILE A 203 0.18 -7.87 12.94
CA ILE A 203 -0.65 -6.66 12.84
C ILE A 203 -1.04 -6.14 14.23
N GLY A 204 -1.38 -7.05 15.16
CA GLY A 204 -1.69 -6.70 16.55
C GLY A 204 -0.54 -5.99 17.25
N PHE A 205 0.69 -6.48 17.04
CA PHE A 205 1.91 -5.84 17.52
C PHE A 205 2.08 -4.44 16.94
N GLY A 206 1.99 -4.28 15.62
CA GLY A 206 2.15 -2.98 14.97
C GLY A 206 1.13 -1.94 15.44
N VAL A 207 -0.14 -2.35 15.56
CA VAL A 207 -1.21 -1.50 16.09
C VAL A 207 -0.93 -1.09 17.54
N LYS A 208 -0.44 -2.03 18.38
CA LYS A 208 -0.08 -1.74 19.77
C LYS A 208 1.05 -0.72 19.87
N VAL A 209 2.16 -0.94 19.16
CA VAL A 209 3.32 -0.04 19.16
C VAL A 209 2.93 1.36 18.71
N LEU A 210 2.21 1.48 17.58
CA LEU A 210 1.80 2.78 17.06
C LEU A 210 0.80 3.48 17.99
N SER A 211 -0.10 2.75 18.65
CA SER A 211 -1.02 3.36 19.61
C SER A 211 -0.31 4.00 20.81
N GLU A 212 0.83 3.43 21.24
CA GLU A 212 1.65 3.99 22.31
C GLU A 212 2.48 5.18 21.82
N LEU A 213 3.19 5.01 20.71
CA LEU A 213 4.09 6.04 20.16
C LEU A 213 3.34 7.28 19.68
N LEU A 214 2.14 7.10 19.14
CA LEU A 214 1.32 8.19 18.60
C LEU A 214 0.31 8.73 19.62
N ALA A 215 0.22 8.18 20.83
CA ALA A 215 -0.64 8.71 21.87
C ALA A 215 -0.28 10.17 22.18
N PRO A 216 -1.24 11.11 22.34
CA PRO A 216 -0.93 12.50 22.66
C PRO A 216 -0.14 12.70 23.96
N SER A 217 -0.21 11.74 24.88
CA SER A 217 0.55 11.72 26.13
C SER A 217 2.01 11.28 25.98
N HIS A 218 2.38 10.66 24.86
CA HIS A 218 3.74 10.18 24.64
C HIS A 218 4.67 11.35 24.28
N PRO A 219 5.84 11.52 24.94
CA PRO A 219 6.69 12.69 24.73
C PRO A 219 7.17 12.90 23.29
N ALA A 220 7.37 11.81 22.52
CA ALA A 220 7.80 11.85 21.12
C ALA A 220 6.64 11.81 20.10
N SER A 221 5.39 11.97 20.54
CA SER A 221 4.21 11.74 19.70
C SER A 221 4.16 12.65 18.49
N THR A 222 4.52 13.93 18.64
CA THR A 222 4.51 14.90 17.55
C THR A 222 5.50 14.52 16.46
N GLU A 223 6.73 14.17 16.83
CA GLU A 223 7.78 13.75 15.91
C GLU A 223 7.43 12.42 15.23
N CYS A 224 6.91 11.45 15.98
CA CYS A 224 6.48 10.17 15.43
C CYS A 224 5.32 10.34 14.43
N ARG A 225 4.31 11.16 14.74
CA ARG A 225 3.20 11.44 13.80
C ARG A 225 3.70 12.12 12.53
N ALA A 226 4.62 13.08 12.64
CA ALA A 226 5.23 13.74 11.48
C ALA A 226 6.00 12.75 10.61
N ALA A 227 6.80 11.87 11.23
CA ALA A 227 7.56 10.86 10.50
C ALA A 227 6.64 9.83 9.81
N VAL A 228 5.57 9.38 10.48
CA VAL A 228 4.54 8.53 9.88
C VAL A 228 3.90 9.18 8.65
N VAL A 229 3.54 10.46 8.74
CA VAL A 229 2.99 11.23 7.61
C VAL A 229 3.97 11.30 6.44
N GLU A 230 5.24 11.58 6.70
CA GLU A 230 6.29 11.61 5.68
C GLU A 230 6.37 10.28 4.93
N LEU A 231 6.41 9.16 5.66
CA LEU A 231 6.43 7.83 5.06
C LEU A 231 5.17 7.57 4.23
N LEU A 232 3.98 7.89 4.77
CA LEU A 232 2.74 7.63 4.06
C LEU A 232 2.72 8.38 2.72
N LYS A 233 3.15 9.65 2.67
CA LYS A 233 3.27 10.41 1.41
C LYS A 233 4.19 9.75 0.39
N GLU A 234 5.23 9.04 0.82
CA GLU A 234 6.13 8.31 -0.08
C GLU A 234 5.48 7.06 -0.69
N VAL A 235 4.65 6.34 0.09
CA VAL A 235 4.18 4.99 -0.29
C VAL A 235 2.78 4.97 -0.87
N VAL A 236 1.90 5.91 -0.54
CA VAL A 236 0.48 5.90 -0.94
C VAL A 236 0.26 5.94 -2.45
N ALA A 237 1.24 6.39 -3.24
CA ALA A 237 1.15 6.36 -4.70
C ALA A 237 1.31 4.95 -5.28
N PHE A 238 2.00 4.05 -4.57
CA PHE A 238 2.21 2.67 -4.99
C PHE A 238 1.07 1.75 -4.57
N THR A 239 0.46 2.00 -3.41
CA THR A 239 -0.48 1.05 -2.78
C THR A 239 -1.69 0.69 -3.65
N PRO A 240 -2.35 1.61 -4.38
CA PRO A 240 -3.44 1.21 -5.26
C PRO A 240 -2.93 0.28 -6.37
N ALA A 241 -1.70 0.45 -6.84
CA ALA A 241 -1.18 -0.35 -7.95
C ALA A 241 -0.72 -1.76 -7.57
N VAL A 242 -0.74 -2.14 -6.28
CA VAL A 242 -0.38 -3.48 -5.81
C VAL A 242 -1.32 -4.53 -6.36
N PHE A 243 -2.63 -4.29 -6.30
CA PHE A 243 -3.65 -5.17 -6.87
C PHE A 243 -4.01 -4.78 -8.31
N ARG A 244 -3.03 -4.28 -9.08
CA ARG A 244 -3.19 -4.06 -10.53
C ARG A 244 -2.96 -5.38 -11.27
N PRO A 245 -4.01 -6.01 -11.83
CA PRO A 245 -3.85 -7.30 -12.48
C PRO A 245 -3.04 -7.18 -13.78
N PRO A 246 -2.37 -8.26 -14.22
CA PRO A 246 -1.69 -8.30 -15.50
C PRO A 246 -2.60 -7.84 -16.65
N ASN A 247 -2.09 -6.95 -17.49
CA ASN A 247 -2.82 -6.35 -18.62
C ASN A 247 -4.15 -5.65 -18.26
N LEU A 248 -4.36 -5.31 -16.98
CA LEU A 248 -5.65 -4.80 -16.47
C LEU A 248 -6.83 -5.75 -16.73
N ASP A 249 -6.55 -7.04 -16.84
CA ASP A 249 -7.56 -8.06 -17.09
C ASP A 249 -8.32 -8.39 -15.80
N ARG A 250 -9.57 -7.92 -15.71
CA ARG A 250 -10.45 -8.10 -14.54
C ARG A 250 -10.77 -9.57 -14.26
N SER A 251 -10.63 -10.45 -15.25
CA SER A 251 -10.88 -11.88 -15.08
C SER A 251 -9.94 -12.53 -14.06
N TYR A 252 -8.79 -11.91 -13.75
CA TYR A 252 -7.90 -12.36 -12.67
C TYR A 252 -8.58 -12.37 -11.30
N THR A 253 -9.50 -11.43 -11.05
CA THR A 253 -10.29 -11.41 -9.80
C THR A 253 -11.63 -12.11 -9.99
N GLU A 254 -12.31 -11.86 -11.10
CA GLU A 254 -13.69 -12.32 -11.33
C GLU A 254 -13.79 -13.84 -11.47
N CYS A 255 -12.71 -14.54 -11.85
CA CYS A 255 -12.66 -16.00 -11.92
C CYS A 255 -12.82 -16.72 -10.57
N TYR A 256 -12.75 -15.98 -9.46
CA TYR A 256 -12.96 -16.45 -8.09
C TYR A 256 -14.24 -15.92 -7.45
N GLY A 257 -15.07 -15.18 -8.21
CA GLY A 257 -16.35 -14.68 -7.75
C GLY A 257 -16.30 -13.36 -6.97
N PHE A 258 -15.18 -12.62 -7.03
CA PHE A 258 -15.06 -11.28 -6.48
C PHE A 258 -14.46 -10.30 -7.50
N THR A 259 -14.66 -9.01 -7.27
CA THR A 259 -14.19 -7.94 -8.14
C THR A 259 -12.97 -7.21 -7.56
N MET A 260 -12.30 -6.42 -8.38
CA MET A 260 -11.27 -5.50 -7.88
C MET A 260 -11.85 -4.52 -6.85
N GLU A 261 -13.06 -4.03 -7.08
CA GLU A 261 -13.75 -3.10 -6.18
C GLU A 261 -13.97 -3.72 -4.79
N ASP A 262 -14.25 -5.03 -4.70
CA ASP A 262 -14.39 -5.74 -3.42
C ASP A 262 -13.09 -5.75 -2.63
N ILE A 263 -11.95 -6.02 -3.27
CA ILE A 263 -10.61 -6.00 -2.64
C ILE A 263 -10.32 -4.63 -2.04
N TYR A 264 -10.53 -3.56 -2.81
CA TYR A 264 -10.18 -2.20 -2.39
C TYR A 264 -11.13 -1.70 -1.31
N THR A 265 -12.42 -2.02 -1.42
CA THR A 265 -13.42 -1.71 -0.39
C THR A 265 -13.01 -2.35 0.94
N PHE A 266 -12.63 -3.63 0.92
CA PHE A 266 -12.19 -4.34 2.12
C PHE A 266 -10.90 -3.74 2.70
N GLY A 267 -9.90 -3.46 1.85
CA GLY A 267 -8.65 -2.81 2.27
C GLY A 267 -8.88 -1.44 2.91
N LEU A 268 -9.72 -0.59 2.31
CA LEU A 268 -10.05 0.73 2.85
C LEU A 268 -10.76 0.67 4.21
N LYS A 269 -11.67 -0.31 4.40
CA LYS A 269 -12.32 -0.55 5.69
C LYS A 269 -11.29 -0.88 6.78
N LEU A 270 -10.34 -1.77 6.46
CA LEU A 270 -9.27 -2.14 7.37
C LEU A 270 -8.35 -0.96 7.70
N VAL A 271 -7.95 -0.17 6.70
CA VAL A 271 -7.14 1.05 6.89
C VAL A 271 -7.83 2.01 7.86
N ARG A 272 -9.09 2.38 7.59
CA ARG A 272 -9.87 3.30 8.44
C ARG A 272 -10.05 2.74 9.86
N GLN A 273 -10.37 1.46 9.99
CA GLN A 273 -10.53 0.81 11.30
C GLN A 273 -9.22 0.86 12.12
N ARG A 274 -8.09 0.50 11.53
CA ARG A 274 -6.81 0.43 12.25
C ARG A 274 -6.30 1.79 12.66
N TRP A 275 -6.34 2.79 11.77
CA TRP A 275 -5.90 4.14 12.13
C TRP A 275 -6.76 4.77 13.24
N ARG A 276 -8.07 4.50 13.24
CA ARG A 276 -8.96 4.86 14.37
C ARG A 276 -8.58 4.14 15.66
N THR A 277 -8.23 2.86 15.57
CA THR A 277 -7.82 2.03 16.71
C THR A 277 -6.49 2.53 17.30
N ILE A 278 -5.54 2.91 16.46
CA ILE A 278 -4.25 3.52 16.84
C ILE A 278 -4.44 4.88 17.54
N GLY A 279 -5.56 5.57 17.33
CA GLY A 279 -5.78 6.92 17.85
C GLY A 279 -5.13 8.01 16.99
N PHE A 280 -4.88 7.71 15.70
CA PHE A 280 -4.52 8.70 14.69
C PHE A 280 -5.39 8.45 13.43
N PRO A 281 -6.69 8.77 13.50
CA PRO A 281 -7.63 8.45 12.44
C PRO A 281 -7.33 9.22 11.15
N THR A 282 -7.76 8.67 10.01
CA THR A 282 -7.47 9.21 8.68
C THR A 282 -7.94 10.66 8.47
N GLU A 283 -9.02 11.05 9.14
CA GLU A 283 -9.60 12.40 9.13
C GLU A 283 -8.75 13.46 9.85
N GLU A 284 -7.79 13.06 10.70
CA GLU A 284 -6.84 13.96 11.36
C GLU A 284 -5.52 14.10 10.58
N MET A 285 -5.32 13.30 9.53
CA MET A 285 -4.08 13.34 8.75
C MET A 285 -4.02 14.58 7.87
N PRO A 286 -2.80 15.13 7.62
CA PRO A 286 -2.66 16.31 6.77
C PRO A 286 -3.02 16.00 5.30
N PRO A 287 -3.27 17.05 4.49
CA PRO A 287 -3.51 16.91 3.06
C PRO A 287 -2.45 16.04 2.36
N GLY A 288 -2.90 15.23 1.41
CA GLY A 288 -2.05 14.39 0.56
C GLY A 288 -1.75 12.99 1.10
N VAL A 289 -2.05 12.70 2.38
CA VAL A 289 -1.87 11.34 2.95
C VAL A 289 -3.06 10.44 2.61
N PHE A 290 -4.26 10.89 2.94
CA PHE A 290 -5.50 10.18 2.65
C PHE A 290 -6.51 11.16 2.05
N PRO A 291 -6.33 11.57 0.78
CA PRO A 291 -7.05 12.69 0.18
C PRO A 291 -8.47 12.30 -0.27
N PHE A 292 -9.20 11.59 0.59
CA PHE A 292 -10.59 11.18 0.38
C PHE A 292 -11.50 11.93 1.34
N ASP A 293 -12.77 12.06 0.97
CA ASP A 293 -13.76 12.58 1.90
C ASP A 293 -13.94 11.59 3.07
N PRO A 294 -13.81 12.03 4.33
CA PRO A 294 -14.07 11.15 5.48
C PRO A 294 -15.50 10.60 5.52
N ALA A 295 -16.46 11.30 4.90
CA ALA A 295 -17.86 10.88 4.84
C ALA A 295 -18.16 9.99 3.61
N GLU A 296 -17.26 9.90 2.64
CA GLU A 296 -17.48 9.05 1.46
C GLU A 296 -17.35 7.56 1.83
N PRO A 297 -18.33 6.72 1.44
CA PRO A 297 -18.26 5.28 1.66
C PRO A 297 -17.05 4.64 0.97
N GLU A 298 -16.48 3.62 1.59
CA GLU A 298 -15.32 2.90 1.07
C GLU A 298 -15.60 2.30 -0.32
N GLU A 299 -16.83 1.85 -0.58
CA GLU A 299 -17.26 1.31 -1.88
C GLU A 299 -17.14 2.34 -3.01
N SER A 300 -17.49 3.61 -2.74
CA SER A 300 -17.41 4.70 -3.72
C SER A 300 -15.95 5.03 -4.02
N ILE A 301 -15.12 5.12 -2.98
CA ILE A 301 -13.68 5.37 -3.12
C ILE A 301 -13.03 4.23 -3.92
N ALA A 302 -13.33 2.98 -3.58
CA ALA A 302 -12.82 1.79 -4.27
C ALA A 302 -13.21 1.78 -5.75
N ALA A 303 -14.49 2.03 -6.06
CA ALA A 303 -14.96 2.10 -7.44
C ALA A 303 -14.24 3.19 -8.25
N ASN A 304 -14.03 4.36 -7.66
CA ASN A 304 -13.29 5.45 -8.29
C ASN A 304 -11.81 5.11 -8.49
N GLN A 305 -11.17 4.45 -7.52
CA GLN A 305 -9.78 3.98 -7.66
C GLN A 305 -9.64 2.95 -8.78
N VAL A 306 -10.55 1.97 -8.88
CA VAL A 306 -10.53 0.97 -9.96
C VAL A 306 -10.76 1.64 -11.32
N LYS A 307 -11.75 2.55 -11.43
CA LYS A 307 -11.97 3.35 -12.65
C LYS A 307 -10.69 4.08 -13.11
N MET A 308 -10.03 4.80 -12.19
CA MET A 308 -8.80 5.53 -12.51
C MET A 308 -7.63 4.60 -12.86
N MET A 309 -7.53 3.44 -12.22
CA MET A 309 -6.53 2.42 -12.59
C MET A 309 -6.76 1.89 -14.00
N LEU A 310 -7.99 1.48 -14.32
CA LEU A 310 -8.36 0.97 -15.65
C LEU A 310 -8.19 2.05 -16.73
N GLY A 311 -8.39 3.31 -16.37
CA GLY A 311 -8.11 4.47 -17.22
C GLY A 311 -6.64 4.87 -17.32
N GLY A 312 -5.69 4.12 -16.73
CA GLY A 312 -4.26 4.43 -16.81
C GLY A 312 -3.80 5.67 -16.03
N ILE A 313 -4.62 6.17 -15.09
CA ILE A 313 -4.32 7.33 -14.25
C ILE A 313 -3.56 6.88 -13.00
N LEU A 314 -4.05 5.84 -12.32
CA LEU A 314 -3.36 5.20 -11.20
C LEU A 314 -2.46 4.05 -11.68
N GLY A 315 -1.32 3.87 -10.98
CA GLY A 315 -0.28 2.92 -11.37
C GLY A 315 0.81 3.52 -12.28
N PRO A 316 1.62 2.67 -12.92
CA PRO A 316 2.75 3.11 -13.73
C PRO A 316 2.30 3.80 -15.03
N VAL A 317 3.14 4.70 -15.54
CA VAL A 317 3.04 5.21 -16.92
C VAL A 317 4.10 4.52 -17.76
N ASP A 318 3.84 3.26 -18.11
CA ASP A 318 4.76 2.35 -18.81
C ASP A 318 4.39 2.13 -20.29
N GLY A 319 3.32 2.78 -20.76
CA GLY A 319 2.82 2.65 -22.13
C GLY A 319 1.96 1.40 -22.36
N ALA A 320 1.71 0.57 -21.34
CA ALA A 320 0.78 -0.55 -21.46
C ALA A 320 -0.68 -0.08 -21.66
N VAL A 321 -1.01 1.09 -21.11
CA VAL A 321 -2.30 1.75 -21.28
C VAL A 321 -2.08 3.24 -21.56
N THR A 322 -2.70 3.74 -22.61
CA THR A 322 -2.77 5.19 -22.86
C THR A 322 -3.70 5.80 -21.82
N PRO A 323 -3.24 6.76 -21.00
CA PRO A 323 -4.09 7.39 -19.99
C PRO A 323 -5.32 8.03 -20.62
N SER A 324 -6.49 7.68 -20.09
CA SER A 324 -7.77 8.18 -20.58
C SER A 324 -7.88 9.70 -20.34
N THR A 325 -8.42 10.39 -21.34
CA THR A 325 -8.79 11.81 -21.28
C THR A 325 -10.29 11.99 -21.08
N ASP A 326 -10.99 10.94 -20.64
CA ASP A 326 -12.39 11.01 -20.26
C ASP A 326 -12.61 12.09 -19.17
N PRO A 327 -13.59 13.01 -19.35
CA PRO A 327 -13.80 14.11 -18.41
C PRO A 327 -14.13 13.68 -16.98
N GLU A 328 -14.82 12.54 -16.77
CA GLU A 328 -15.13 12.04 -15.43
C GLU A 328 -13.85 11.58 -14.73
N LEU A 329 -12.98 10.85 -15.44
CA LEU A 329 -11.71 10.37 -14.89
C LEU A 329 -10.73 11.50 -14.60
N MET A 330 -10.64 12.50 -15.49
CA MET A 330 -9.83 13.70 -15.23
C MET A 330 -10.36 14.47 -14.01
N ARG A 331 -11.69 14.59 -13.87
CA ARG A 331 -12.30 15.20 -12.69
C ARG A 331 -11.93 14.46 -11.41
N LEU A 332 -12.01 13.12 -11.39
CA LEU A 332 -11.60 12.33 -10.21
C LEU A 332 -10.14 12.60 -9.82
N TYR A 333 -9.23 12.64 -10.79
CA TYR A 333 -7.83 12.98 -10.54
C TYR A 333 -7.65 14.39 -9.95
N PHE A 334 -8.34 15.38 -10.52
CA PHE A 334 -8.21 16.77 -10.09
C PHE A 334 -8.93 17.05 -8.76
N ASP A 335 -10.00 16.32 -8.43
CA ASP A 335 -10.64 16.33 -7.12
C ASP A 335 -9.68 15.78 -6.05
N MET A 336 -8.96 14.69 -6.32
CA MET A 336 -7.89 14.20 -5.45
C MET A 336 -6.75 15.20 -5.32
N THR A 337 -6.35 15.84 -6.43
CA THR A 337 -5.32 16.88 -6.43
C THR A 337 -5.74 18.07 -5.56
N ALA A 338 -7.00 18.50 -5.65
CA ALA A 338 -7.56 19.57 -4.83
C ALA A 338 -7.54 19.21 -3.33
N ARG A 339 -7.90 17.97 -2.97
CA ARG A 339 -7.86 17.49 -1.58
C ARG A 339 -6.43 17.29 -1.05
N ALA A 340 -5.47 17.04 -1.93
CA ALA A 340 -4.06 16.90 -1.57
C ALA A 340 -3.35 18.25 -1.36
N ALA A 341 -3.90 19.34 -1.89
CA ALA A 341 -3.29 20.67 -1.78
C ALA A 341 -3.39 21.22 -0.36
N ASP A 342 -2.26 21.66 0.20
CA ASP A 342 -2.22 22.38 1.47
C ASP A 342 -2.70 23.84 1.29
N PRO A 343 -3.87 24.21 1.83
CA PRO A 343 -4.38 25.57 1.71
C PRO A 343 -3.56 26.59 2.50
N ALA A 344 -2.80 26.17 3.52
CA ALA A 344 -1.96 27.08 4.30
C ALA A 344 -0.85 27.71 3.43
N ALA A 345 -0.39 26.99 2.40
CA ALA A 345 0.57 27.51 1.45
C ALA A 345 0.04 28.73 0.64
N ALA A 346 -1.29 28.95 0.58
CA ALA A 346 -1.91 30.12 -0.03
C ALA A 346 -1.73 31.43 0.76
N ASN A 347 -1.19 31.41 1.99
CA ASN A 347 -0.78 32.60 2.77
C ASN A 347 -1.77 33.80 2.68
N GLY A 348 -3.08 33.53 2.69
CA GLY A 348 -4.13 34.56 2.64
C GLY A 348 -4.33 35.28 1.29
N THR A 349 -3.73 34.80 0.19
CA THR A 349 -3.97 35.33 -1.16
C THR A 349 -4.48 34.20 -2.07
N PRO A 350 -5.54 34.42 -2.87
CA PRO A 350 -6.01 33.42 -3.82
C PRO A 350 -4.87 32.95 -4.72
N LEU A 351 -4.67 31.64 -4.79
CA LEU A 351 -3.62 31.01 -5.55
C LEU A 351 -4.26 30.14 -6.63
N VAL A 352 -3.95 30.46 -7.87
CA VAL A 352 -4.54 29.80 -9.04
C VAL A 352 -3.45 29.08 -9.82
N TYR A 353 -3.57 27.76 -9.91
CA TYR A 353 -2.72 26.93 -10.75
C TYR A 353 -3.51 26.41 -11.93
N GLN A 354 -2.84 26.31 -13.08
CA GLN A 354 -3.47 25.89 -14.31
C GLN A 354 -2.61 24.82 -14.99
N TRP A 355 -3.26 23.82 -15.55
CA TRP A 355 -2.68 22.83 -16.44
C TRP A 355 -3.25 23.03 -17.83
N ARG A 356 -2.36 23.10 -18.82
CA ARG A 356 -2.71 23.11 -20.24
C ARG A 356 -2.12 21.86 -20.87
N PHE A 357 -3.01 20.95 -21.26
CA PHE A 357 -2.61 19.74 -21.95
C PHE A 357 -2.71 19.95 -23.46
N SER A 358 -1.74 19.45 -24.21
CA SER A 358 -1.79 19.49 -25.69
C SER A 358 -2.79 18.48 -26.27
N ASP A 359 -3.20 17.51 -25.47
CA ASP A 359 -3.96 16.31 -25.84
C ASP A 359 -5.19 16.05 -24.93
N ALA A 360 -5.50 16.96 -24.00
CA ALA A 360 -6.64 16.86 -23.09
C ALA A 360 -7.20 18.25 -22.71
N GLU A 361 -8.37 18.29 -22.06
CA GLU A 361 -8.96 19.55 -21.58
C GLU A 361 -8.07 20.23 -20.53
N PRO A 362 -7.91 21.57 -20.56
CA PRO A 362 -7.17 22.27 -19.52
C PRO A 362 -7.93 22.22 -18.18
N TRP A 363 -7.19 22.32 -17.08
CA TRP A 363 -7.75 22.33 -15.73
C TRP A 363 -7.18 23.46 -14.91
N THR A 364 -7.99 23.98 -14.00
CA THR A 364 -7.61 25.04 -13.07
C THR A 364 -7.87 24.57 -11.64
N LEU A 365 -6.89 24.79 -10.76
CA LEU A 365 -7.02 24.63 -9.31
C LEU A 365 -6.97 26.02 -8.66
N THR A 366 -8.02 26.37 -7.93
CA THR A 366 -8.09 27.61 -7.14
C THR A 366 -8.06 27.26 -5.67
N ILE A 367 -7.12 27.87 -4.95
CA ILE A 367 -6.96 27.79 -3.49
C ILE A 367 -7.23 29.18 -2.94
N ASP A 368 -8.36 29.37 -2.26
CA ASP A 368 -8.80 30.66 -1.74
C ASP A 368 -9.45 30.51 -0.37
N ASN A 369 -8.86 31.15 0.65
CA ASN A 369 -9.46 31.35 1.98
C ASN A 369 -10.18 30.14 2.59
N GLY A 370 -9.54 28.96 2.53
CA GLY A 370 -10.07 27.71 3.11
C GLY A 370 -10.95 26.88 2.16
N SER A 371 -11.14 27.33 0.92
CA SER A 371 -11.75 26.57 -0.16
C SER A 371 -10.69 26.21 -1.20
N THR A 372 -10.57 24.93 -1.51
CA THR A 372 -9.77 24.42 -2.63
C THR A 372 -10.68 23.73 -3.63
N ARG A 373 -10.68 24.19 -4.89
CA ARG A 373 -11.54 23.64 -5.94
C ARG A 373 -10.77 23.48 -7.25
N ALA A 374 -10.93 22.33 -7.89
CA ALA A 374 -10.47 22.12 -9.25
C ALA A 374 -11.67 22.13 -10.23
N GLU A 375 -11.47 22.69 -11.41
CA GLU A 375 -12.49 22.73 -12.48
C GLU A 375 -11.86 22.71 -13.88
N PRO A 376 -12.56 22.15 -14.88
CA PRO A 376 -12.10 22.21 -16.25
C PRO A 376 -12.14 23.66 -16.76
N GLY A 377 -11.16 24.00 -17.59
CA GLY A 377 -11.03 25.32 -18.20
C GLY A 377 -9.74 26.05 -17.84
N VAL A 378 -9.68 27.30 -18.28
CA VAL A 378 -8.52 28.18 -18.13
C VAL A 378 -8.84 29.36 -17.21
N ALA A 379 -7.86 29.75 -16.41
CA ALA A 379 -7.92 30.95 -15.59
C ALA A 379 -7.45 32.18 -16.37
N ALA A 380 -8.02 33.34 -16.08
CA ALA A 380 -7.58 34.61 -16.65
C ALA A 380 -6.17 34.99 -16.19
N ASN A 381 -5.87 34.80 -14.90
CA ASN A 381 -4.60 35.20 -14.27
C ASN A 381 -4.03 34.09 -13.37
N PRO A 382 -3.55 32.97 -13.93
CA PRO A 382 -2.94 31.90 -13.15
C PRO A 382 -1.57 32.35 -12.59
N ALA A 383 -1.29 31.98 -11.33
CA ALA A 383 0.02 32.17 -10.71
C ALA A 383 1.09 31.27 -11.33
N VAL A 384 0.69 30.04 -11.69
CA VAL A 384 1.50 29.07 -12.45
C VAL A 384 0.64 28.41 -13.51
N THR A 385 1.17 28.31 -14.74
CA THR A 385 0.64 27.43 -15.80
C THR A 385 1.64 26.33 -16.09
N ILE A 386 1.20 25.08 -16.07
CA ILE A 386 2.00 23.92 -16.44
C ILE A 386 1.51 23.44 -17.82
N GLU A 387 2.38 23.49 -18.82
CA GLU A 387 2.11 22.93 -20.15
C GLU A 387 2.77 21.56 -20.29
N SER A 388 2.01 20.56 -20.73
CA SER A 388 2.49 19.19 -20.98
C SER A 388 1.52 18.40 -21.87
N THR A 389 1.81 17.12 -22.12
CA THR A 389 0.76 16.15 -22.44
C THR A 389 0.10 15.65 -21.15
N TRP A 390 -1.08 15.03 -21.23
CA TRP A 390 -1.74 14.40 -20.09
C TRP A 390 -0.88 13.27 -19.51
N ALA A 391 -0.35 12.41 -20.38
CA ALA A 391 0.51 11.30 -20.00
C ALA A 391 1.82 11.76 -19.34
N ASP A 392 2.48 12.80 -19.86
CA ASP A 392 3.69 13.34 -19.24
C ASP A 392 3.39 13.96 -17.87
N TRP A 393 2.23 14.62 -17.69
CA TRP A 393 1.83 15.13 -16.38
C TRP A 393 1.64 14.01 -15.37
N LEU A 394 0.86 12.97 -15.70
CA LEU A 394 0.69 11.81 -14.82
C LEU A 394 2.03 11.13 -14.51
N ALA A 395 2.91 10.98 -15.50
CA ALA A 395 4.25 10.43 -15.28
C ALA A 395 5.06 11.28 -14.31
N SER A 396 4.86 12.60 -14.29
CA SER A 396 5.59 13.51 -13.40
C SER A 396 5.18 13.42 -11.93
N THR A 397 4.00 12.84 -11.65
CA THR A 397 3.50 12.68 -10.28
C THR A 397 3.83 11.32 -9.68
N LYS A 398 4.53 10.44 -10.41
CA LYS A 398 4.93 9.13 -9.91
C LYS A 398 6.19 9.25 -9.04
N PRO A 399 6.35 8.45 -7.97
CA PRO A 399 7.49 8.59 -7.06
C PRO A 399 8.86 8.33 -7.72
N ASP A 400 8.90 7.55 -8.79
CA ASP A 400 10.08 7.23 -9.61
C ASP A 400 10.33 8.23 -10.75
N ALA A 401 9.52 9.30 -10.84
CA ALA A 401 9.72 10.35 -11.82
C ALA A 401 11.07 11.05 -11.61
N ASN A 402 11.65 11.55 -12.71
CA ASN A 402 12.82 12.42 -12.68
C ASN A 402 12.42 13.84 -13.14
N PRO A 403 12.03 14.74 -12.20
CA PRO A 403 11.54 16.07 -12.55
C PRO A 403 12.54 16.88 -13.40
N LEU A 404 13.84 16.77 -13.11
CA LEU A 404 14.87 17.50 -13.85
C LEU A 404 14.94 17.04 -15.31
N LYS A 405 14.91 15.72 -15.55
CA LYS A 405 14.89 15.15 -16.91
C LYS A 405 13.64 15.58 -17.68
N MET A 406 12.49 15.63 -17.03
CA MET A 406 11.22 16.04 -17.67
C MET A 406 11.21 17.52 -18.03
N LEU A 407 11.78 18.39 -17.20
CA LEU A 407 11.96 19.81 -17.50
C LEU A 407 12.95 20.02 -18.66
N LEU A 408 14.12 19.37 -18.62
CA LEU A 408 15.16 19.50 -19.66
C LEU A 408 14.69 18.97 -21.03
N SER A 409 13.91 17.90 -21.03
CA SER A 409 13.29 17.35 -22.26
C SER A 409 12.01 18.09 -22.69
N ARG A 410 11.62 19.15 -21.97
CA ARG A 410 10.41 19.96 -22.23
C ARG A 410 9.10 19.17 -22.22
N LYS A 411 9.06 18.03 -21.53
CA LYS A 411 7.85 17.24 -21.29
C LYS A 411 6.91 17.93 -20.30
N ILE A 412 7.48 18.60 -19.30
CA ILE A 412 6.77 19.50 -18.39
C ILE A 412 7.34 20.90 -18.58
N ARG A 413 6.49 21.89 -18.81
CA ARG A 413 6.88 23.28 -19.04
C ARG A 413 6.12 24.19 -18.08
N PRO A 414 6.67 24.46 -16.89
CA PRO A 414 6.04 25.35 -15.94
C PRO A 414 6.35 26.82 -16.27
N HIS A 415 5.32 27.65 -16.21
CA HIS A 415 5.35 29.09 -16.47
C HIS A 415 4.82 29.82 -15.25
N GLY A 416 5.60 30.72 -14.68
CA GLY A 416 5.27 31.47 -13.47
C GLY A 416 6.52 32.13 -12.90
N SER A 417 6.36 32.98 -11.89
CA SER A 417 7.53 33.53 -11.20
C SER A 417 8.26 32.41 -10.42
N PRO A 418 9.59 32.49 -10.23
CA PRO A 418 10.31 31.50 -9.42
C PRO A 418 9.72 31.33 -8.01
N ARG A 419 9.19 32.41 -7.43
CA ARG A 419 8.49 32.39 -6.14
C ARG A 419 7.26 31.49 -6.17
N GLU A 420 6.41 31.63 -7.18
CA GLU A 420 5.18 30.82 -7.30
C GLU A 420 5.47 29.36 -7.65
N LEU A 421 6.55 29.08 -8.39
CA LEU A 421 7.02 27.71 -8.66
C LEU A 421 7.54 27.02 -7.38
N LEU A 422 8.27 27.75 -6.53
CA LEU A 422 8.67 27.23 -5.21
C LEU A 422 7.47 27.02 -4.30
N ARG A 423 6.46 27.89 -4.41
CA ARG A 423 5.21 27.78 -3.65
C ARG A 423 4.39 26.56 -4.06
N LEU A 424 4.33 26.24 -5.35
CA LEU A 424 3.66 25.04 -5.87
C LEU A 424 4.19 23.77 -5.18
N ARG A 425 5.51 23.70 -4.95
CA ARG A 425 6.12 22.58 -4.21
C ARG A 425 5.68 22.49 -2.75
N LYS A 426 5.35 23.62 -2.12
CA LYS A 426 4.83 23.62 -0.74
C LYS A 426 3.37 23.22 -0.68
N VAL A 427 2.60 23.53 -1.71
CA VAL A 427 1.18 23.16 -1.81
C VAL A 427 1.01 21.64 -1.89
N PHE A 428 1.90 20.95 -2.60
CA PHE A 428 1.82 19.50 -2.81
C PHE A 428 2.96 18.72 -2.13
N GLY A 429 3.69 19.36 -1.22
CA GLY A 429 4.87 18.81 -0.56
C GLY A 429 4.59 18.11 0.76
#